data_AF-A0A2W1AUE2-F1
#
_entry.id   AF-A0A2W1AUE2-F1
#
_cell.length_a   1.000
_cell.length_b   1.000
_cell.length_c   1.000
_cell.angle_alpha   90.00
_cell.angle_beta   90.00
_cell.angle_gamma   90.00
#
_symmetry.space_group_name_H-M   'P 1'
#
loop_
_entity.id
_entity.type
_entity.pdbx_description
1 polymer ?
#
loop_
_entity_poly.entity_id
_entity_poly.type
_entity_poly.pdbx_seq_one_letter_code
_entity_poly.pdbx_strand_id
1 'polypeptide(L)'
;MFRACLVGSAIVFCLILIPVVHWVTAIPAPFIGGFVAGARRKGRLGEELLIGPVMALVLTGPILLVFLIVSLLFDFGAHFVLSGGLIYALYAAALGTLGAATGIRSSR
;
A
#
# COMPACT_ATOMS: atom_id res chain seq x y z
N MET A 1 13.55 -6.77 6.08
CA MET A 1 12.52 -5.71 5.99
C MET A 1 11.70 -5.93 4.75
N PHE A 2 12.39 -5.97 3.60
CA PHE A 2 11.80 -6.23 2.30
C PHE A 2 10.83 -7.41 2.24
N ARG A 3 11.19 -8.60 2.75
CA ARG A 3 10.27 -9.76 2.80
C ARG A 3 8.96 -9.47 3.53
N ALA A 4 9.00 -8.74 4.64
CA ALA A 4 7.79 -8.37 5.38
C ALA A 4 6.95 -7.34 4.62
N CYS A 5 7.61 -6.35 3.99
CA CYS A 5 6.93 -5.39 3.12
C CYS A 5 6.27 -6.08 1.92
N LEU A 6 6.92 -7.06 1.30
CA LEU A 6 6.33 -7.85 0.20
C LEU A 6 5.07 -8.60 0.66
N VAL A 7 5.09 -9.21 1.85
CA VAL A 7 3.89 -9.85 2.42
C VAL A 7 2.80 -8.81 2.66
N GLY A 8 3.14 -7.66 3.22
CA GLY A 8 2.20 -6.55 3.41
C GLY A 8 1.58 -6.09 2.10
N SER A 9 2.40 -5.82 1.08
CA SER A 9 1.96 -5.42 -0.25
C SER A 9 1.10 -6.50 -0.93
N ALA A 10 1.45 -7.78 -0.78
CA ALA A 10 0.64 -8.89 -1.30
C ALA A 10 -0.76 -8.92 -0.66
N ILE A 11 -0.86 -8.64 0.64
CA ILE A 11 -2.16 -8.53 1.33
C ILE A 11 -2.96 -7.36 0.77
N VAL A 12 -2.34 -6.18 0.59
CA VAL A 12 -3.00 -5.04 -0.07
C VAL A 12 -3.53 -5.45 -1.44
N PHE A 13 -2.70 -6.13 -2.26
CA PHE A 13 -3.11 -6.63 -3.57
C PHE A 13 -4.32 -7.56 -3.50
N CYS A 14 -4.31 -8.55 -2.60
CA CYS A 14 -5.44 -9.47 -2.46
C CYS A 14 -6.74 -8.74 -2.06
N LEU A 15 -6.64 -7.72 -1.21
CA LEU A 15 -7.80 -6.93 -0.76
C LEU A 15 -8.36 -6.05 -1.88
N ILE A 16 -7.51 -5.48 -2.73
CA ILE A 16 -7.96 -4.62 -3.83
C ILE A 16 -8.35 -5.39 -5.10
N LEU A 17 -7.88 -6.62 -5.28
CA LEU A 17 -8.11 -7.38 -6.51
C LEU A 17 -9.55 -7.88 -6.64
N ILE A 18 -10.21 -8.20 -5.52
CA ILE A 18 -11.58 -8.72 -5.53
C ILE A 18 -12.54 -7.52 -5.43
N PRO A 19 -13.40 -7.23 -6.44
CA PRO A 19 -14.19 -5.98 -6.48
C PRO A 19 -15.05 -5.73 -5.24
N VAL A 20 -15.70 -6.78 -4.72
CA VAL A 20 -16.54 -6.71 -3.51
C VAL A 20 -15.68 -6.40 -2.26
N VAL A 21 -14.50 -7.03 -2.17
CA VAL A 21 -13.58 -6.79 -1.05
C VAL A 21 -12.97 -5.40 -1.17
N HIS A 22 -12.62 -4.97 -2.38
CA HIS A 22 -12.09 -3.64 -2.66
C HIS A 22 -13.06 -2.55 -2.22
N TRP A 23 -14.36 -2.69 -2.51
CA TRP A 23 -15.36 -1.71 -2.11
C TRP A 23 -15.33 -1.41 -0.60
N VAL A 24 -15.14 -2.44 0.23
CA VAL A 24 -15.09 -2.31 1.69
C VAL A 24 -13.69 -1.96 2.18
N THR A 25 -12.66 -2.49 1.53
CA THR A 25 -11.30 -2.51 2.08
C THR A 25 -10.33 -1.58 1.36
N ALA A 26 -10.73 -0.88 0.30
CA ALA A 26 -9.86 0.03 -0.45
C ALA A 26 -9.18 1.06 0.46
N ILE A 27 -9.95 1.66 1.38
CA ILE A 27 -9.46 2.68 2.32
C ILE A 27 -8.57 2.09 3.44
N PRO A 28 -8.90 0.96 4.08
CA PRO A 28 -8.02 0.39 5.11
C PRO A 28 -6.91 -0.54 4.55
N ALA A 29 -6.92 -0.92 3.27
CA ALA A 29 -6.04 -1.98 2.76
C ALA A 29 -4.55 -1.72 3.01
N PRO A 30 -3.98 -0.53 2.71
CA PRO A 30 -2.57 -0.26 3.01
C PRO A 30 -2.25 -0.33 4.50
N PHE A 31 -3.19 0.07 5.36
CA PHE A 31 -3.06 -0.04 6.81
C PHE A 31 -3.01 -1.52 7.24
N ILE A 32 -3.90 -2.37 6.74
CA ILE A 32 -3.93 -3.81 7.05
C ILE A 32 -2.63 -4.48 6.60
N GLY A 33 -2.18 -4.19 5.37
CA GLY A 33 -0.91 -4.71 4.86
C GLY A 33 0.27 -4.25 5.73
N GLY A 34 0.30 -2.97 6.12
CA GLY A 34 1.28 -2.41 7.03
C GLY A 34 1.27 -3.09 8.39
N PHE A 35 0.10 -3.32 8.98
CA PHE A 35 -0.07 -4.02 10.26
C PHE A 35 0.55 -5.40 10.23
N VAL A 36 0.24 -6.20 9.20
CA VAL A 36 0.80 -7.55 9.08
C VAL A 36 2.31 -7.51 8.82
N ALA A 37 2.79 -6.57 8.01
CA ALA A 37 4.23 -6.38 7.79
C ALA A 37 4.97 -6.01 9.08
N GLY A 38 4.40 -5.10 9.88
CA GLY A 38 4.92 -4.68 11.18
C GLY A 38 4.96 -5.81 12.20
N ALA A 39 3.83 -6.53 12.37
CA ALA A 39 3.72 -7.66 13.28
C ALA A 39 4.70 -8.80 12.93
N ARG A 40 4.92 -9.06 11.63
CA ARG A 40 5.91 -10.06 11.17
C ARG A 40 7.35 -9.63 11.37
N ARG A 41 7.65 -8.32 11.32
CA ARG A 41 9.00 -7.80 11.48
C ARG A 41 9.51 -7.99 12.91
N LYS A 42 8.62 -7.96 13.93
CA LYS A 42 8.98 -7.92 15.37
C LYS A 42 10.10 -6.91 15.67
N GLY A 43 10.09 -5.78 14.96
CA GLY A 43 11.21 -4.84 14.88
C GLY A 43 11.29 -3.83 16.04
N ARG A 44 12.31 -2.97 15.97
CA ARG A 44 12.43 -1.78 16.83
C ARG A 44 11.47 -0.68 16.37
N LEU A 45 10.92 0.06 17.34
CA LEU A 45 10.25 1.34 17.09
C LEU A 45 11.25 2.27 16.40
N GLY A 46 10.90 2.75 15.22
CA GLY A 46 11.73 3.47 14.25
C GLY A 46 11.75 2.82 12.85
N GLU A 47 11.68 1.48 12.76
CA GLU A 47 11.66 0.80 11.45
C GLU A 47 10.31 0.91 10.73
N GLU A 48 9.22 1.20 11.46
CA GLU A 48 7.88 1.42 10.90
C GLU A 48 7.85 2.53 9.85
N LEU A 49 8.67 3.57 10.01
CA LEU A 49 8.74 4.72 9.10
C LEU A 49 9.22 4.32 7.70
N LEU A 50 9.92 3.20 7.57
CA LEU A 50 10.40 2.69 6.29
C LEU A 50 9.46 1.64 5.68
N ILE A 51 8.62 0.98 6.49
CA ILE A 51 7.74 -0.09 5.98
C ILE A 51 6.70 0.48 5.02
N GLY A 52 6.02 1.58 5.39
CA GLY A 52 5.03 2.23 4.53
C GLY A 52 5.59 2.69 3.18
N PRO A 53 6.67 3.50 3.15
CA PRO A 53 7.29 3.92 1.89
C PRO A 53 7.75 2.78 1.00
N VAL A 54 8.36 1.72 1.57
CA VAL A 54 8.78 0.54 0.79
C VAL A 54 7.57 -0.20 0.23
N MET A 55 6.50 -0.36 1.01
CA MET A 55 5.25 -0.95 0.51
C MET A 55 4.62 -0.10 -0.59
N ALA A 56 4.58 1.22 -0.42
CA ALA A 56 4.06 2.15 -1.41
C ALA A 56 4.84 2.03 -2.73
N LEU A 57 6.18 2.00 -2.68
CA LEU A 57 7.02 1.83 -3.87
C LEU A 57 6.69 0.54 -4.64
N VAL A 58 6.46 -0.57 -3.92
CA VAL A 58 6.06 -1.85 -4.52
C VAL A 58 4.66 -1.77 -5.15
N LEU A 59 3.73 -1.06 -4.51
CA LEU A 59 2.34 -0.92 -4.97
C LEU A 59 2.18 0.10 -6.11
N THR A 60 3.07 1.09 -6.20
CA THR A 60 3.00 2.18 -7.19
C THR A 60 3.03 1.64 -8.62
N GLY A 61 3.88 0.65 -8.94
CA GLY A 61 3.99 0.12 -10.30
C GLY A 61 2.66 -0.41 -10.84
N PRO A 62 2.02 -1.39 -10.15
CA PRO A 62 0.73 -1.91 -10.59
C PRO A 62 -0.40 -0.89 -10.58
N ILE A 63 -0.40 0.07 -9.65
CA ILE A 63 -1.44 1.12 -9.63
C ILE A 63 -1.27 2.11 -10.78
N LEU A 64 -0.04 2.50 -11.10
CA LEU A 64 0.26 3.30 -12.30
C LEU A 64 -0.17 2.57 -13.57
N LEU A 65 0.01 1.25 -13.64
CA LEU A 65 -0.48 0.44 -14.76
C LEU A 65 -2.01 0.51 -14.88
N VAL A 66 -2.74 0.39 -13.76
CA VAL A 66 -4.21 0.54 -13.77
C VAL A 66 -4.61 1.94 -14.23
N PHE A 67 -4.00 3.00 -13.69
CA PHE A 67 -4.30 4.35 -14.12
C PHE A 67 -3.95 4.60 -15.58
N LEU A 68 -2.87 4.01 -16.10
CA LEU A 68 -2.54 4.07 -17.52
C LEU A 68 -3.62 3.40 -18.37
N ILE A 69 -4.08 2.21 -17.99
CA ILE A 69 -5.16 1.51 -18.71
C ILE A 69 -6.43 2.36 -18.72
N VAL A 70 -6.83 2.91 -17.57
CA VAL A 70 -7.98 3.82 -17.46
C VAL A 70 -7.78 5.06 -18.32
N SER A 71 -6.58 5.64 -18.32
CA SER A 71 -6.24 6.81 -19.14
C SER A 71 -6.44 6.54 -20.62
N LEU A 72 -6.01 5.35 -21.10
CA LEU A 72 -6.15 4.95 -22.50
C LEU A 72 -7.60 4.63 -22.89
N LEU A 73 -8.39 4.06 -21.98
CA LEU A 73 -9.79 3.70 -22.26
C LEU A 73 -10.73 4.91 -22.29
N PHE A 74 -10.43 5.95 -21.51
CA PHE A 74 -11.29 7.11 -21.32
C PHE A 74 -10.68 8.43 -21.82
N ASP A 75 -9.56 8.35 -22.55
CA ASP A 75 -8.83 9.49 -23.14
C ASP A 75 -8.43 10.57 -22.11
N PHE A 76 -8.01 10.13 -20.91
CA PHE A 76 -7.40 11.05 -19.94
C PHE A 76 -5.94 11.35 -20.32
N GLY A 77 -5.48 12.56 -20.00
CA GLY A 77 -4.08 12.96 -20.20
C GLY A 77 -3.12 12.39 -19.14
N ALA A 78 -1.82 12.44 -19.44
CA ALA A 78 -0.75 11.95 -18.55
C ALA A 78 -0.78 12.54 -17.13
N HIS A 79 -1.32 13.75 -16.96
CA HIS A 79 -1.52 14.38 -15.65
C HIS A 79 -2.41 13.53 -14.73
N PHE A 80 -3.40 12.81 -15.25
CA PHE A 80 -4.26 11.92 -14.46
C PHE A 80 -3.45 10.77 -13.85
N VAL A 81 -2.62 10.12 -14.66
CA VAL A 81 -1.78 8.98 -14.23
C VAL A 81 -0.77 9.43 -13.18
N LEU A 82 -0.08 10.54 -13.41
CA LEU A 82 0.95 11.05 -12.51
C LEU A 82 0.37 11.56 -11.19
N SER A 83 -0.72 12.34 -11.24
CA SER A 83 -1.35 12.88 -10.04
C SER A 83 -2.02 11.78 -9.22
N GLY A 84 -2.77 10.89 -9.85
CA GLY A 84 -3.38 9.73 -9.19
C GLY A 84 -2.32 8.83 -8.56
N GLY A 85 -1.26 8.51 -9.29
CA GLY A 85 -0.15 7.70 -8.80
C GLY A 85 0.57 8.31 -7.60
N LEU A 86 0.82 9.62 -7.63
CA LEU A 86 1.43 10.35 -6.52
C LEU A 86 0.53 10.35 -5.29
N ILE A 87 -0.76 10.69 -5.46
CA ILE A 87 -1.75 10.68 -4.38
C ILE A 87 -1.82 9.30 -3.74
N TYR A 88 -1.92 8.25 -4.55
CA TYR A 88 -1.94 6.87 -4.06
C TYR A 88 -0.66 6.51 -3.32
N ALA A 89 0.52 6.85 -3.85
CA ALA A 89 1.80 6.53 -3.22
C ALA A 89 1.93 7.18 -1.84
N LEU A 90 1.56 8.45 -1.70
CA LEU A 90 1.56 9.17 -0.42
C LEU A 90 0.57 8.56 0.57
N TYR A 91 -0.63 8.27 0.11
CA TYR A 91 -1.69 7.62 0.88
C TYR A 91 -1.26 6.23 1.39
N ALA A 92 -0.73 5.38 0.51
CA ALA A 92 -0.26 4.04 0.85
C ALA A 92 0.95 4.10 1.80
N ALA A 93 1.85 5.08 1.62
CA ALA A 93 3.00 5.28 2.50
C ALA A 93 2.56 5.69 3.91
N ALA A 94 1.63 6.64 4.03
CA ALA A 94 1.10 7.10 5.31
C ALA A 94 0.36 5.99 6.06
N LEU A 95 -0.62 5.34 5.41
CA LEU A 95 -1.38 4.27 6.05
C LEU A 95 -0.55 3.03 6.31
N GLY A 96 0.34 2.64 5.40
CA GLY A 96 1.25 1.51 5.60
C GLY A 96 2.18 1.72 6.79
N THR A 97 2.65 2.96 7.02
CA THR A 97 3.45 3.33 8.19
C THR A 97 2.65 3.23 9.48
N LEU A 98 1.42 3.76 9.50
CA LEU A 98 0.54 3.67 10.68
C LEU A 98 0.18 2.21 11.00
N GLY A 99 -0.12 1.42 9.98
CA GLY A 99 -0.33 -0.02 10.11
C GLY A 99 0.92 -0.69 10.70
N ALA A 100 2.09 -0.43 10.14
CA ALA A 100 3.33 -1.02 10.63
C ALA A 100 3.62 -0.68 12.10
N ALA A 101 3.41 0.57 12.49
CA ALA A 101 3.59 1.02 13.87
C ALA A 101 2.68 0.27 14.85
N THR A 102 1.39 0.11 14.49
CA THR A 102 0.42 -0.63 15.31
C THR A 102 0.73 -2.13 15.36
N GLY A 103 1.12 -2.73 14.23
CA GLY A 103 1.52 -4.14 14.14
C GLY A 103 2.74 -4.47 14.98
N ILE A 104 3.78 -3.62 14.94
CA ILE A 104 4.98 -3.80 15.78
C ILE A 104 4.61 -3.77 17.27
N ARG A 105 3.82 -2.77 17.70
CA ARG A 105 3.40 -2.64 19.10
C ARG A 105 2.59 -3.83 19.59
N SER A 106 1.69 -4.36 18.76
CA SER A 106 0.86 -5.53 19.10
C SER A 106 1.64 -6.85 19.19
N SER A 107 2.86 -6.91 18.66
CA SER A 107 3.67 -8.13 18.56
C SER A 107 4.78 -8.25 19.61
N ARG A 108 4.87 -7.26 20.51
CA ARG A 108 5.78 -7.22 21.66
C ARG A 108 5.06 -7.71 22.91
#